data_AF-A0A8T6X3I4-F1
#
_entry.id   AF-A0A8T6X3I4-F1
#
_cell.length_a   1.000
_cell.length_b   1.000
_cell.length_c   1.000
_cell.angle_alpha   90.00
_cell.angle_beta   90.00
_cell.angle_gamma   90.00
#
_symmetry.space_group_name_H-M   'P 1'
#
loop_
_entity.id
_entity.type
_entity.pdbx_description
1 polymer ?
#
loop_
_entity_poly.entity_id
_entity_poly.type
_entity_poly.pdbx_seq_one_letter_code
_entity_poly.pdbx_strand_id
1 'polypeptide(L)' 'MWTPQERHGGEYLITLTAQDSRGAFTVLTFNLTVVTRNDPPTVEIRSPKPDAVLPGGKEVFLSSIGQDEEGDHITFT' A
#
# COMPACT_ATOMS: atom_id res chain seq x y z
N MET A 1 -18.65 -4.72 -6.76
CA MET A 1 -17.43 -5.14 -7.50
C MET A 1 -16.25 -4.82 -6.60
N TRP A 2 -15.41 -5.81 -6.29
CA TRP A 2 -14.19 -5.60 -5.51
C TRP A 2 -13.00 -5.80 -6.44
N THR A 3 -12.06 -4.85 -6.42
CA THR A 3 -10.81 -4.91 -7.18
C THR A 3 -9.68 -4.76 -6.15
N PRO A 4 -8.92 -5.82 -5.86
CA PRO A 4 -7.78 -5.74 -4.95
C PRO A 4 -6.77 -4.70 -5.43
N GLN A 5 -6.06 -4.09 -4.49
CA GLN A 5 -4.92 -3.17 -4.71
C GLN A 5 -3.72 -3.79 -4.00
N GLU A 6 -2.49 -3.30 -4.24
CA GLU A 6 -1.27 -3.92 -3.70
C GLU A 6 -1.26 -4.05 -2.16
N ARG A 7 -1.90 -3.14 -1.42
CA ARG A 7 -2.06 -3.28 0.05
C ARG A 7 -3.05 -4.38 0.50
N HIS A 8 -3.75 -5.02 -0.44
CA HIS A 8 -4.75 -6.08 -0.17
C HIS A 8 -4.18 -7.47 -0.48
N GLY A 9 -2.86 -7.65 -0.39
CA GLY A 9 -2.22 -8.95 -0.50
C GLY A 9 -2.59 -9.87 0.65
N GLY A 10 -2.75 -11.16 0.35
CA GLY A 10 -3.03 -12.17 1.36
C GLY A 10 -4.04 -13.24 0.91
N GLU A 11 -4.40 -14.08 1.87
CA GLU A 11 -5.37 -15.15 1.67
C GLU A 11 -6.76 -14.73 2.17
N TYR A 12 -7.76 -14.93 1.33
CA TYR A 12 -9.16 -14.63 1.61
C TYR A 12 -9.97 -15.92 1.53
N LEU A 13 -10.64 -16.29 2.63
CA LEU A 13 -11.62 -17.36 2.62
C LEU A 13 -12.96 -16.80 2.13
N ILE A 14 -13.38 -17.20 0.93
CA ILE A 14 -14.65 -16.79 0.36
C ILE A 14 -15.70 -17.87 0.64
N THR A 15 -16.84 -17.44 1.20
CA THR A 15 -18.00 -18.30 1.47
C THR A 15 -19.18 -17.84 0.63
N LEU A 16 -19.69 -18.74 -0.21
CA LEU A 16 -20.89 -18.52 -1.01
C LEU A 16 -22.01 -19.42 -0.49
N THR A 17 -23.16 -18.83 -0.17
CA THR A 17 -24.37 -19.56 0.21
C THR A 17 -25.44 -19.34 -0.86
N ALA A 18 -25.94 -20.42 -1.43
CA ALA A 18 -27.07 -20.40 -2.36
C ALA A 18 -28.27 -21.12 -1.72
N GLN A 19 -29.42 -20.45 -1.65
CA GLN A 19 -30.65 -20.97 -1.05
C GLN A 19 -31.81 -20.91 -2.06
N ASP A 20 -32.61 -21.98 -2.13
CA ASP A 20 -33.81 -22.03 -2.97
C ASP A 20 -35.05 -21.44 -2.25
N SER A 21 -36.15 -21.27 -2.99
CA SER A 21 -37.38 -20.67 -2.45
C SER A 21 -38.09 -21.53 -1.39
N ARG A 22 -37.68 -22.80 -1.23
CA ARG A 22 -38.20 -23.73 -0.22
C ARG A 22 -37.25 -23.88 0.98
N GLY A 23 -36.17 -23.09 1.00
CA GLY A 23 -35.26 -22.99 2.13
C GLY A 23 -34.07 -23.95 2.09
N ALA A 24 -33.96 -24.84 1.09
CA ALA A 24 -32.79 -25.70 0.93
C ALA A 24 -31.59 -24.85 0.50
N PHE A 25 -30.41 -25.10 1.06
CA PHE A 25 -29.20 -24.34 0.71
C PHE A 25 -27.97 -25.20 0.49
N THR A 26 -27.00 -24.63 -0.22
CA THR A 26 -25.65 -25.14 -0.40
C THR A 26 -24.65 -24.07 -0.02
N VAL A 27 -23.54 -24.49 0.57
CA VAL A 27 -22.40 -23.62 0.88
C VAL A 27 -21.20 -24.10 0.08
N LEU A 28 -20.53 -23.17 -0.59
CA LEU A 28 -19.24 -23.38 -1.24
C LEU A 28 -18.22 -22.47 -0.57
N THR A 29 -17.08 -23.04 -0.20
CA THR A 29 -15.92 -22.28 0.27
C THR A 29 -14.76 -22.46 -0.70
N PHE A 30 -14.02 -21.38 -0.95
CA PHE A 30 -12.75 -21.45 -1.66
C PHE A 30 -11.77 -20.40 -1.12
N ASN A 31 -10.48 -20.74 -1.19
CA ASN A 31 -9.42 -19.80 -0.87
C ASN A 31 -9.07 -18.99 -2.11
N LEU A 32 -9.03 -17.67 -1.95
CA LEU A 32 -8.52 -16.73 -2.92
C LEU A 32 -7.20 -16.18 -2.40
N THR A 33 -6.11 -16.41 -3.14
CA THR A 33 -4.82 -15.79 -2.85
C THR A 33 -4.68 -14.56 -3.74
N VAL A 34 -4.55 -13.39 -3.11
CA VAL A 34 -4.14 -12.15 -3.78
C VAL A 34 -2.64 -12.01 -3.61
N VAL A 35 -1.92 -12.15 -4.72
CA VAL A 35 -0.47 -11.90 -4.77
C VAL A 35 -0.22 -10.43 -5.02
N THR A 36 0.79 -9.88 -4.36
CA THR A 36 1.18 -8.48 -4.48
C THR A 36 2.66 -8.39 -4.78
N ARG A 37 3.05 -7.33 -5.47
CA ARG A 37 4.46 -6.98 -5.67
C ARG A 37 4.81 -5.91 -4.65
N ASN A 38 6.02 -5.98 -4.10
CA ASN A 38 6.56 -4.87 -3.34
C ASN A 38 7.26 -3.92 -4.31
N ASP A 39 6.71 -2.73 -4.50
CA ASP A 39 7.39 -1.67 -5.23
C ASP A 39 8.35 -0.86 -4.34
N PRO A 40 9.38 -0.21 -4.92
CA PRO A 40 10.27 0.64 -4.14
C PRO A 40 9.55 1.94 -3.74
N PRO A 41 9.84 2.51 -2.55
CA PRO A 41 9.29 3.80 -2.17
C PRO A 41 9.87 4.91 -3.05
N THR A 42 9.07 5.95 -3.25
CA THR A 42 9.52 7.22 -3.83
C THR A 42 9.97 8.18 -2.72
N VAL A 43 10.99 8.98 -2.98
CA VAL A 43 11.53 9.96 -2.03
C VAL A 43 11.73 11.31 -2.72
N GLU A 44 11.36 12.39 -2.03
CA GLU A 44 11.54 13.76 -2.47
C GLU A 44 12.21 14.59 -1.37
N ILE A 45 13.29 15.29 -1.70
CA ILE A 45 13.87 16.33 -0.84
C ILE A 45 13.14 17.65 -1.17
N ARG A 46 12.41 18.18 -0.19
CA ARG A 46 11.67 19.44 -0.33
C ARG A 46 12.52 20.65 -0.01
N SER A 47 13.47 20.50 0.92
CA SER A 47 14.40 21.56 1.31
C SER A 47 15.71 20.96 1.81
N PRO A 48 16.86 21.52 1.43
CA PRO A 48 17.01 22.54 0.39
C PRO A 48 16.72 21.96 -1.01
N LYS A 49 16.42 22.82 -1.98
CA LYS A 49 16.28 22.36 -3.38
C LYS A 49 17.60 21.74 -3.85
N PRO A 50 17.56 20.79 -4.80
CA PRO A 50 18.77 20.32 -5.47
C PRO A 50 19.62 21.50 -5.94
N ASP A 51 20.93 21.40 -5.71
CA ASP A 51 21.94 22.41 -6.09
C ASP A 51 21.78 23.80 -5.45
N ALA A 52 21.04 23.90 -4.33
CA ALA A 52 20.94 25.15 -3.60
C ALA A 52 22.30 25.59 -3.03
N VAL A 53 22.70 26.83 -3.35
CA VAL A 53 23.87 27.48 -2.74
C VAL A 53 23.41 28.24 -1.51
N LEU A 54 23.87 27.82 -0.33
CA LEU A 54 23.51 28.42 0.95
C LEU A 54 24.69 29.20 1.54
N PRO A 55 24.45 30.39 2.13
CA PRO A 55 25.51 31.17 2.77
C PRO A 55 26.04 30.45 4.02
N GLY A 56 27.36 30.48 4.20
CA GLY A 56 28.03 29.90 5.36
C GLY A 56 27.56 30.56 6.67
N GLY A 57 27.45 29.77 7.73
CA GLY A 57 27.06 30.23 9.07
C GLY A 57 25.55 30.36 9.31
N LYS A 58 24.70 29.89 8.38
CA LYS A 58 23.26 29.76 8.61
C LYS A 58 22.85 28.31 8.87
N GLU A 59 21.84 28.12 9.71
CA GLU A 59 21.20 26.82 9.89
C GLU A 59 20.49 26.39 8.61
N VAL A 60 20.59 25.10 8.29
CA VAL A 60 19.92 24.49 7.13
C VAL A 60 18.90 23.50 7.64
N PHE A 61 17.63 23.73 7.30
CA PHE A 61 16.56 22.79 7.60
C PHE A 61 16.41 21.80 6.46
N LEU A 62 16.69 20.54 6.75
CA LEU A 62 16.39 19.42 5.86
C LEU A 62 14.92 19.04 6.01
N SER A 63 14.21 18.98 4.88
CA SER A 63 12.86 18.45 4.82
C SER A 63 12.74 17.50 3.64
N SER A 64 12.29 16.29 3.91
CA SER A 64 12.03 15.25 2.92
C SER A 64 10.68 14.61 3.16
N ILE A 65 10.16 13.96 2.12
CA ILE A 65 8.99 13.09 2.20
C ILE A 65 9.28 11.80 1.44
N GLY A 66 8.70 10.70 1.91
CA GLY A 66 8.68 9.44 1.19
C GLY A 66 7.24 8.97 1.03
N GLN A 67 6.96 8.30 -0.07
CA GLN A 67 5.67 7.67 -0.34
C GLN A 67 5.89 6.27 -0.89
N ASP A 68 5.08 5.35 -0.42
CA ASP A 68 5.10 3.94 -0.80
C ASP A 68 3.67 3.54 -1.19
N GLU A 69 3.49 2.81 -2.29
CA GLU A 69 2.17 2.53 -2.88
C GLU A 69 1.40 1.49 -2.05
N GLU A 70 2.13 0.58 -1.43
CA GLU A 70 1.69 -0.48 -0.54
C GLU A 70 1.43 0.05 0.87
N GLY A 71 2.03 1.19 1.21
CA GLY A 71 1.90 1.84 2.51
C GLY A 71 2.89 1.30 3.54
N ASP A 72 4.01 0.73 3.07
CA ASP A 72 5.05 0.20 3.93
C ASP A 72 5.76 1.32 4.71
N HIS A 73 6.33 0.95 5.86
CA HIS A 73 7.03 1.91 6.72
C HIS A 73 8.36 2.33 6.09
N ILE A 74 8.50 3.63 5.84
CA ILE A 74 9.70 4.22 5.22
C ILE A 74 10.67 4.68 6.32
N THR A 75 11.95 4.32 6.18
CA THR A 75 13.04 4.78 7.05
C THR A 75 14.00 5.69 6.28
N PHE A 76 14.34 6.86 6.85
CA PHE A 76 15.30 7.81 6.28
C PHE A 76 16.59 7.78 7.11
N THR A 77 17.75 7.79 6.46
CA THR A 77 19.08 7.75 7.09
C THR A 77 20.00 8.83 6.53
#